data_AF-A0A7V6Z1Q0-F1
#
_entry.id   AF-A0A7V6Z1Q0-F1
#
_cell.length_a   1.000
_cell.length_b   1.000
_cell.length_c   1.000
_cell.angle_alpha   90.00
_cell.angle_beta   90.00
_cell.angle_gamma   90.00
#
_symmetry.space_group_name_H-M   'P 1'
#
loop_
_entity.id
_entity.type
_entity.pdbx_description
1 polymer ?
#
loop_
_entity_poly.entity_id
_entity_poly.type
_entity_poly.pdbx_seq_one_letter_code
_entity_poly.pdbx_strand_id
1 'polypeptide(L)'
;MKDAERPRQQPSRIRAAALALVALIFPSVLFAQPTSTMPDPLLTLMLNQPSIEIATNIEVTAEFDPPAVRPGEKAIYRVTFNALDESIVWPTELTPPEGLELRQSARGMTLISIPGKLLPRTGINYHARTRTTGSFVMPAFEVQVYTQRVRVPEARLEVVPPGTSVPPPPRQLRFQLSRTNLFVGEATIAQIILPMIAPSVIQRLDQPKINGEGLLVDQGTIRQMVTALPQEGQAFIYQATVTPLTAGTLSLSAQGFTGGTSFAGTVVLQGQTTIPGGLSQFVLLDSDPIQITVRPLPDEGVLPGFTGAVGRFAPDPPLLSAGEVAVGQTLRLSVTVRGEFNVTRLVPPPPPRDPLWRVQPAVVTMTPPRGPMPVPGTWVTFVYDMTPLADDASATPPIPFSGFDPVKGEYVDLTIPSIPVRVTPGSNAADARPIIAANTAAAAEVNQPLQLSAIAATPGRQAASLRPLQQRRWFVALQATPLFCLIGLWVWDQRRRFHERHPEIRLRRRARRLFRRERRLAERAHAAGEATRFARHAVRAMRIACAPAEGAAPDALVCNDVLRCLNGVAGEKNGHETVRRLFDIADADAFSNGSVRTEGILDLKIETDRILAKLDEAL
;
A
#
# COMPACT_ATOMS: atom_id res chain seq x y z
N MET A 1 26.10 40.91 -74.91
CA MET A 1 25.25 41.06 -76.12
C MET A 1 23.92 40.42 -75.80
N LYS A 2 22.85 41.22 -75.69
CA LYS A 2 21.49 40.87 -75.23
C LYS A 2 21.40 40.38 -73.76
N ASP A 3 20.68 41.05 -72.86
CA ASP A 3 19.23 41.32 -72.78
C ASP A 3 18.44 40.04 -72.46
N ALA A 4 17.52 39.95 -71.48
CA ALA A 4 17.11 40.86 -70.39
C ALA A 4 16.39 40.00 -69.30
N GLU A 5 15.80 40.46 -68.18
CA GLU A 5 15.64 41.79 -67.54
C GLU A 5 15.58 41.55 -65.99
N ARG A 6 14.62 42.18 -65.29
CA ARG A 6 14.08 41.89 -63.97
C ARG A 6 12.53 41.80 -64.09
N PRO A 7 11.76 41.67 -62.99
CA PRO A 7 11.43 42.85 -62.21
C PRO A 7 11.79 42.75 -60.72
N ARG A 8 12.04 43.90 -60.10
CA ARG A 8 12.03 44.06 -58.64
C ARG A 8 10.58 44.19 -58.17
N GLN A 9 10.27 43.63 -57.00
CA GLN A 9 9.53 44.38 -55.99
C GLN A 9 10.25 44.32 -54.64
N GLN A 10 10.17 45.42 -53.90
CA GLN A 10 10.97 45.76 -52.71
C GLN A 10 10.05 45.89 -51.47
N PRO A 11 10.57 46.10 -50.24
CA PRO A 11 10.16 45.26 -49.12
C PRO A 11 9.37 45.97 -48.02
N SER A 12 8.61 45.21 -47.24
CA SER A 12 8.13 45.64 -45.91
C SER A 12 9.22 45.42 -44.85
N ARG A 13 10.01 46.46 -44.58
CA ARG A 13 10.86 46.51 -43.38
C ARG A 13 10.01 46.83 -42.15
N ILE A 14 10.08 46.00 -41.11
CA ILE A 14 9.88 46.45 -39.73
C ILE A 14 11.17 46.19 -38.96
N ARG A 15 11.87 47.29 -38.65
CA ARG A 15 13.03 47.36 -37.73
C ARG A 15 12.47 47.27 -36.28
N ALA A 16 12.99 46.46 -35.36
CA ALA A 16 14.36 46.31 -34.83
C ALA A 16 14.67 47.25 -33.65
N ALA A 17 15.13 46.63 -32.54
CA ALA A 17 16.00 47.12 -31.45
C ALA A 17 15.78 46.21 -30.22
N ALA A 18 16.75 45.80 -29.40
CA ALA A 18 18.22 45.65 -29.47
C ALA A 18 18.55 44.66 -28.30
N LEU A 19 19.48 43.69 -28.31
CA LEU A 19 20.85 43.56 -28.81
C LEU A 19 21.90 44.36 -28.03
N ALA A 20 22.49 43.72 -27.00
CA ALA A 20 23.84 43.89 -26.43
C ALA A 20 23.99 42.96 -25.20
N LEU A 21 25.11 42.30 -24.88
CA LEU A 21 26.37 42.08 -25.62
C LEU A 21 27.00 40.72 -25.20
N VAL A 22 27.93 40.22 -26.00
CA VAL A 22 28.68 38.95 -25.86
C VAL A 22 29.77 39.04 -24.78
N ALA A 23 30.00 37.93 -24.05
CA ALA A 23 31.31 37.65 -23.43
C ALA A 23 31.60 36.13 -23.31
N LEU A 24 32.72 35.74 -23.95
CA LEU A 24 33.65 34.66 -23.61
C LEU A 24 33.21 33.19 -23.45
N ILE A 25 33.87 32.39 -24.29
CA ILE A 25 34.03 30.93 -24.20
C ILE A 25 34.79 30.57 -22.92
N PHE A 26 34.28 29.60 -22.17
CA PHE A 26 35.07 28.71 -21.31
C PHE A 26 34.54 27.29 -21.50
N PRO A 27 35.41 26.27 -21.66
CA PRO A 27 34.98 24.89 -21.65
C PRO A 27 34.73 24.47 -20.20
N SER A 28 33.54 24.75 -19.68
CA SER A 28 33.07 24.08 -18.48
C SER A 28 32.92 22.59 -18.81
N VAL A 29 33.94 21.84 -18.41
CA VAL A 29 33.96 20.38 -18.40
C VAL A 29 32.58 19.90 -17.95
N LEU A 30 31.87 19.23 -18.85
CA LEU A 30 30.81 18.33 -18.46
C LEU A 30 31.48 17.26 -17.62
N PHE A 31 31.53 17.47 -16.30
CA PHE A 31 31.44 16.36 -15.38
C PHE A 31 30.23 15.59 -15.86
N ALA A 32 30.47 14.39 -16.38
CA ALA A 32 29.41 13.43 -16.54
C ALA A 32 28.78 13.31 -15.16
N GLN A 33 27.60 13.92 -14.98
CA GLN A 33 26.74 13.48 -13.89
C GLN A 33 26.65 11.97 -14.11
N PRO A 34 27.06 11.15 -13.12
CA PRO A 34 26.94 9.72 -13.28
C PRO A 34 25.49 9.48 -13.67
N THR A 35 25.29 8.75 -14.77
CA THR A 35 23.95 8.43 -15.28
C THR A 35 23.09 8.15 -14.09
N SER A 36 22.01 8.92 -13.88
CA SER A 36 21.12 8.66 -12.77
C SER A 36 20.54 7.28 -13.01
N THR A 37 21.20 6.30 -12.39
CA THR A 37 20.69 4.97 -12.19
C THR A 37 19.31 5.23 -11.61
N MET A 38 18.26 4.80 -12.33
CA MET A 38 16.96 4.75 -11.69
C MET A 38 17.20 3.93 -10.43
N PRO A 39 17.09 4.54 -9.23
CA PRO A 39 17.65 3.96 -8.03
C PRO A 39 17.00 2.60 -7.89
N ASP A 40 17.84 1.56 -8.01
CA ASP A 40 17.45 0.18 -8.30
C ASP A 40 16.14 -0.15 -7.57
N PRO A 41 15.11 -0.73 -8.20
CA PRO A 41 13.84 -1.01 -7.52
C PRO A 41 14.01 -1.69 -6.16
N LEU A 42 15.06 -2.51 -6.00
CA LEU A 42 15.47 -3.05 -4.70
C LEU A 42 16.03 -1.98 -3.75
N LEU A 43 16.93 -1.12 -4.22
CA LEU A 43 17.48 0.01 -3.48
C LEU A 43 16.44 1.09 -3.13
N THR A 44 15.44 1.36 -3.98
CA THR A 44 14.29 2.22 -3.64
C THR A 44 13.33 1.55 -2.67
N LEU A 45 13.14 0.23 -2.74
CA LEU A 45 12.43 -0.50 -1.70
C LEU A 45 13.18 -0.44 -0.36
N MET A 46 14.51 -0.63 -0.36
CA MET A 46 15.35 -0.53 0.84
C MET A 46 15.37 0.88 1.43
N LEU A 47 15.46 1.94 0.60
CA LEU A 47 15.39 3.33 1.05
C LEU A 47 14.00 3.74 1.57
N ASN A 48 12.94 3.05 1.15
CA ASN A 48 11.56 3.30 1.60
C ASN A 48 11.12 2.33 2.72
N GLN A 49 11.95 1.39 3.14
CA GLN A 49 11.66 0.57 4.33
C GLN A 49 11.94 1.40 5.60
N PRO A 50 10.98 1.50 6.53
CA PRO A 50 11.21 2.17 7.80
C PRO A 50 12.29 1.42 8.59
N SER A 51 13.31 2.15 9.07
CA SER A 51 14.41 1.54 9.82
C SER A 51 13.94 1.05 11.18
N ILE A 52 14.46 -0.10 11.61
CA ILE A 52 14.26 -0.57 12.98
C ILE A 52 15.07 0.35 13.91
N GLU A 53 14.40 0.89 14.93
CA GLU A 53 15.03 1.72 15.94
C GLU A 53 15.77 0.82 16.95
N ILE A 54 17.09 0.71 16.75
CA ILE A 54 17.99 0.16 17.77
C ILE A 54 18.10 1.20 18.88
N ALA A 55 17.35 0.99 19.96
CA ALA A 55 17.30 1.93 21.09
C ALA A 55 18.68 2.10 21.74
N THR A 56 19.17 3.34 21.78
CA THR A 56 20.40 3.70 22.52
C THR A 56 20.17 3.77 24.03
N ASN A 57 18.93 4.06 24.45
CA ASN A 57 18.46 3.96 25.83
C ASN A 57 17.50 2.78 25.95
N ILE A 58 17.95 1.71 26.60
CA ILE A 58 17.19 0.45 26.69
C ILE A 58 16.27 0.53 27.90
N GLU A 59 14.96 0.55 27.63
CA GLU A 59 13.91 0.57 28.64
C GLU A 59 13.48 -0.86 28.95
N VAL A 60 13.47 -1.20 30.25
CA VAL A 60 13.07 -2.51 30.75
C VAL A 60 12.10 -2.33 31.91
N THR A 61 10.95 -2.99 31.81
CA THR A 61 9.94 -3.02 32.88
C THR A 61 9.71 -4.45 33.32
N ALA A 62 9.64 -4.68 34.63
CA ALA A 62 9.25 -5.96 35.22
C ALA A 62 8.13 -5.73 36.23
N GLU A 63 7.03 -6.47 36.12
CA GLU A 63 5.84 -6.31 36.96
C GLU A 63 5.16 -7.66 37.21
N PHE A 64 4.36 -7.75 38.28
CA PHE A 64 3.37 -8.80 38.45
C PHE A 64 1.98 -8.26 38.09
N ASP A 65 1.28 -8.97 37.21
CA ASP A 65 -0.07 -8.68 36.77
C ASP A 65 -0.99 -9.86 37.13
N PRO A 66 -1.97 -9.69 38.04
CA PRO A 66 -2.12 -8.59 38.97
C PRO A 66 -1.01 -8.59 40.05
N PRO A 67 -0.75 -7.44 40.71
CA PRO A 67 0.29 -7.31 41.74
C PRO A 67 -0.09 -7.97 43.08
N ALA A 68 -1.35 -8.36 43.26
CA ALA A 68 -1.82 -9.09 44.43
C ALA A 68 -2.81 -10.20 44.05
N VAL A 69 -2.68 -11.36 44.70
CA VAL A 69 -3.50 -12.57 44.46
C VAL A 69 -3.79 -13.29 45.77
N ARG A 70 -4.69 -14.28 45.75
CA ARG A 70 -4.90 -15.22 46.87
C ARG A 70 -4.07 -16.51 46.69
N PRO A 71 -3.84 -17.30 47.75
CA PRO A 71 -3.19 -18.61 47.64
C PRO A 71 -3.80 -19.50 46.54
N GLY A 72 -2.96 -19.98 45.63
CA GLY A 72 -3.34 -20.82 44.48
C GLY A 72 -3.85 -20.07 43.25
N GLU A 73 -4.20 -18.78 43.36
CA GLU A 73 -4.49 -17.94 42.20
C GLU A 73 -3.20 -17.67 41.38
N LYS A 74 -3.37 -17.29 40.11
CA LYS A 74 -2.27 -17.12 39.14
C LYS A 74 -1.99 -15.64 38.91
N ALA A 75 -0.74 -15.23 39.03
CA ALA A 75 -0.23 -13.97 38.49
C ALA A 75 0.65 -14.23 37.26
N ILE A 76 0.86 -13.21 36.44
CA ILE A 76 1.86 -13.19 35.36
C ILE A 76 3.00 -12.29 35.81
N TYR A 77 4.22 -12.83 35.94
CA TYR A 77 5.42 -12.01 35.96
C TYR A 77 5.76 -11.64 34.52
N ARG A 78 5.65 -10.35 34.18
CA ARG A 78 5.82 -9.82 32.84
C ARG A 78 7.07 -8.95 32.79
N VAL A 79 7.98 -9.28 31.89
CA VAL A 79 9.15 -8.47 31.56
C VAL A 79 9.03 -7.96 30.13
N THR A 80 9.22 -6.65 29.92
CA THR A 80 9.11 -6.02 28.60
C THR A 80 10.35 -5.17 28.30
N PHE A 81 10.83 -5.24 27.06
CA PHE A 81 12.00 -4.54 26.53
C PHE A 81 11.63 -3.71 25.29
N ASN A 82 12.23 -2.53 25.12
CA ASN A 82 12.20 -1.77 23.85
C ASN A 82 13.29 -2.23 22.85
N ALA A 83 13.57 -3.53 22.80
CA ALA A 83 14.67 -4.13 22.04
C ALA A 83 14.24 -5.36 21.23
N LEU A 84 15.06 -5.75 20.26
CA LEU A 84 14.88 -6.96 19.45
C LEU A 84 15.05 -8.23 20.29
N ASP A 85 14.21 -9.25 20.06
CA ASP A 85 14.23 -10.49 20.84
C ASP A 85 15.58 -11.23 20.75
N GLU A 86 16.15 -11.27 19.54
CA GLU A 86 17.46 -11.87 19.24
C GLU A 86 18.63 -11.16 19.94
N SER A 87 18.45 -9.90 20.34
CA SER A 87 19.50 -9.12 21.03
C SER A 87 19.50 -9.33 22.54
N ILE A 88 18.50 -10.01 23.10
CA ILE A 88 18.32 -10.21 24.55
C ILE A 88 18.85 -11.60 24.93
N VAL A 89 20.02 -11.61 25.56
CA VAL A 89 20.61 -12.80 26.18
C VAL A 89 19.87 -13.06 27.50
N TRP A 90 18.82 -13.88 27.40
CA TRP A 90 17.96 -14.22 28.52
C TRP A 90 18.47 -15.46 29.27
N PRO A 91 18.43 -15.51 30.61
CA PRO A 91 18.75 -16.71 31.38
C PRO A 91 17.85 -17.89 31.00
N THR A 92 18.42 -19.10 30.92
CA THR A 92 17.68 -20.33 30.63
C THR A 92 16.66 -20.64 31.72
N GLU A 93 17.05 -20.43 32.97
CA GLU A 93 16.19 -20.54 34.15
C GLU A 93 16.35 -19.27 35.00
N LEU A 94 15.25 -18.81 35.58
CA LEU A 94 15.25 -17.76 36.61
C LEU A 94 15.10 -18.42 37.97
N THR A 95 15.82 -17.92 38.97
CA THR A 95 15.64 -18.36 40.37
C THR A 95 14.50 -17.56 41.02
N PRO A 96 13.31 -18.15 41.25
CA PRO A 96 12.25 -17.45 41.98
C PRO A 96 12.57 -17.37 43.48
N PRO A 97 11.92 -16.45 44.22
CA PRO A 97 11.93 -16.48 45.69
C PRO A 97 11.33 -17.78 46.23
N GLU A 98 11.77 -18.20 47.41
CA GLU A 98 11.34 -19.44 48.05
C GLU A 98 9.82 -19.52 48.18
N GLY A 99 9.24 -20.65 47.78
CA GLY A 99 7.79 -20.87 47.79
C GLY A 99 7.01 -20.29 46.61
N LEU A 100 7.65 -19.60 45.65
CA LEU A 100 7.01 -19.15 44.40
C LEU A 100 7.33 -20.11 43.25
N GLU A 101 6.30 -20.79 42.73
CA GLU A 101 6.39 -21.55 41.48
C GLU A 101 6.39 -20.56 40.30
N LEU A 102 7.43 -20.61 39.46
CA LEU A 102 7.59 -19.72 38.31
C LEU A 102 7.90 -20.53 37.05
N ARG A 103 7.05 -20.43 36.02
CA ARG A 103 7.21 -21.17 34.74
C ARG A 103 7.05 -20.23 33.56
N GLN A 104 8.00 -20.23 32.63
CA GLN A 104 7.89 -19.42 31.41
C GLN A 104 6.66 -19.88 30.60
N SER A 105 5.84 -18.92 30.17
CA SER A 105 4.59 -19.20 29.45
C SER A 105 4.57 -18.66 28.03
N ALA A 106 5.20 -17.50 27.79
CA ALA A 106 5.35 -16.92 26.45
C ALA A 106 6.61 -16.06 26.32
N ARG A 107 7.11 -15.95 25.09
CA ARG A 107 8.17 -15.02 24.67
C ARG A 107 7.95 -14.63 23.22
N GLY A 108 8.07 -13.35 22.90
CA GLY A 108 7.96 -12.88 21.52
C GLY A 108 8.16 -11.38 21.40
N MET A 109 8.08 -10.90 20.16
CA MET A 109 8.30 -9.51 19.80
C MET A 109 7.21 -9.00 18.86
N THR A 110 6.89 -7.71 18.94
CA THR A 110 6.18 -6.97 17.88
C THR A 110 6.98 -5.74 17.48
N LEU A 111 6.72 -5.24 16.26
CA LEU A 111 7.33 -4.02 15.70
C LEU A 111 6.27 -2.93 15.64
N ILE A 112 6.38 -1.93 16.50
CA ILE A 112 5.46 -0.82 16.61
C ILE A 112 5.83 0.23 15.56
N SER A 113 4.91 0.50 14.64
CA SER A 113 5.10 1.53 13.62
C SER A 113 4.97 2.94 14.20
N ILE A 114 6.01 3.74 14.04
CA ILE A 114 6.05 5.17 14.34
C ILE A 114 6.53 5.95 13.10
N PRO A 115 6.35 7.28 13.02
CA PRO A 115 6.72 8.05 11.83
C PRO A 115 8.19 7.85 11.40
N GLY A 116 8.40 7.10 10.31
CA GLY A 116 9.71 6.82 9.72
C GLY A 116 10.52 5.69 10.36
N LYS A 117 10.04 5.02 11.41
CA LYS A 117 10.78 3.97 12.13
C LYS A 117 9.88 2.83 12.63
N LEU A 118 10.49 1.69 12.97
CA LEU A 118 9.87 0.57 13.67
C LEU A 118 10.50 0.41 15.06
N LEU A 119 9.73 0.62 16.12
CA LEU A 119 10.16 0.37 17.50
C LEU A 119 9.96 -1.12 17.86
N PRO A 120 11.02 -1.88 18.15
CA PRO A 120 10.87 -3.25 18.63
C PRO A 120 10.37 -3.26 20.07
N ARG A 121 9.40 -4.14 20.36
CA ARG A 121 8.92 -4.40 21.72
C ARG A 121 8.88 -5.90 21.96
N THR A 122 9.77 -6.37 22.82
CA THR A 122 9.86 -7.78 23.21
C THR A 122 9.23 -7.98 24.59
N GLY A 123 8.41 -9.03 24.72
CA GLY A 123 7.76 -9.42 25.97
C GLY A 123 8.13 -10.84 26.36
N ILE A 124 8.29 -11.08 27.66
CA ILE A 124 8.55 -12.39 28.25
C ILE A 124 7.60 -12.54 29.45
N ASN A 125 6.74 -13.55 29.41
CA ASN A 125 5.76 -13.84 30.45
C ASN A 125 6.12 -15.14 31.17
N TYR A 126 5.96 -15.12 32.49
CA TYR A 126 6.02 -16.29 33.36
C TYR A 126 4.71 -16.42 34.14
N HIS A 127 4.15 -17.63 34.20
CA HIS A 127 3.10 -17.95 35.16
C HIS A 127 3.71 -18.08 36.55
N ALA A 128 3.22 -17.26 37.48
CA ALA A 128 3.62 -17.27 38.88
C ALA A 128 2.46 -17.80 39.74
N ARG A 129 2.74 -18.77 40.61
CA ARG A 129 1.78 -19.35 41.57
C ARG A 129 2.46 -19.63 42.90
N THR A 130 1.73 -19.47 43.99
CA THR A 130 2.15 -19.95 45.31
C THR A 130 0.93 -20.28 46.16
N ARG A 131 1.13 -21.17 47.15
CA ARG A 131 0.11 -21.60 48.11
C ARG A 131 0.28 -20.93 49.48
N THR A 132 1.36 -20.19 49.70
CA THR A 132 1.65 -19.53 50.97
C THR A 132 1.34 -18.03 50.87
N THR A 133 0.71 -17.49 51.92
CA THR A 133 0.48 -16.04 52.04
C THR A 133 1.78 -15.34 52.42
N GLY A 134 2.06 -14.19 51.81
CA GLY A 134 3.29 -13.45 52.05
C GLY A 134 3.62 -12.49 50.91
N SER A 135 4.72 -11.75 51.07
CA SER A 135 5.26 -10.86 50.04
C SER A 135 6.41 -11.56 49.32
N PHE A 136 6.26 -11.79 48.02
CA PHE A 136 7.26 -12.45 47.18
C PHE A 136 7.90 -11.40 46.28
N VAL A 137 9.20 -11.21 46.41
CA VAL A 137 9.96 -10.26 45.58
C VAL A 137 10.83 -11.02 44.61
N MET A 138 10.60 -10.81 43.32
CA MET A 138 11.52 -11.22 42.27
C MET A 138 12.70 -10.22 42.28
N PRO A 139 13.92 -10.64 42.60
CA PRO A 139 15.05 -9.72 42.75
C PRO A 139 15.45 -9.11 41.40
N ALA A 140 16.01 -7.90 41.43
CA ALA A 140 16.58 -7.29 40.24
C ALA A 140 17.82 -8.07 39.75
N PHE A 141 17.92 -8.34 38.44
CA PHE A 141 19.04 -9.07 37.83
C PHE A 141 19.54 -8.37 36.56
N GLU A 142 20.78 -8.65 36.16
CA GLU A 142 21.34 -8.11 34.91
C GLU A 142 21.12 -9.08 33.74
N VAL A 143 20.78 -8.52 32.57
CA VAL A 143 20.77 -9.23 31.29
C VAL A 143 21.58 -8.43 30.26
N GLN A 144 22.16 -9.12 29.27
CA GLN A 144 22.79 -8.45 28.15
C GLN A 144 21.76 -8.18 27.05
N VAL A 145 21.67 -6.93 26.62
CA VAL A 145 20.80 -6.48 25.52
C VAL A 145 21.65 -5.71 24.52
N TYR A 146 21.73 -6.22 23.28
CA TYR A 146 22.74 -5.82 22.30
C TYR A 146 24.17 -5.94 22.90
N THR A 147 24.88 -4.82 23.03
CA THR A 147 26.22 -4.72 23.64
C THR A 147 26.20 -4.16 25.06
N GLN A 148 25.03 -3.79 25.60
CA GLN A 148 24.88 -3.19 26.92
C GLN A 148 24.44 -4.23 27.96
N ARG A 149 24.87 -4.07 29.21
CA ARG A 149 24.25 -4.76 30.35
C ARG A 149 23.14 -3.88 30.90
N VAL A 150 21.95 -4.45 31.05
CA VAL A 150 20.76 -3.74 31.48
C VAL A 150 20.17 -4.46 32.70
N ARG A 151 19.83 -3.69 33.73
CA ARG A 151 19.26 -4.21 34.96
C ARG A 151 17.74 -4.34 34.81
N VAL A 152 17.24 -5.57 34.83
CA VAL A 152 15.82 -5.86 35.02
C VAL A 152 15.44 -5.41 36.45
N PRO A 153 14.42 -4.56 36.64
CA PRO A 153 14.04 -4.09 37.96
C PRO A 153 13.42 -5.23 38.80
N GLU A 154 13.43 -5.06 40.12
CA GLU A 154 12.71 -5.96 41.02
C GLU A 154 11.20 -5.80 40.86
N ALA A 155 10.44 -6.87 41.09
CA ALA A 155 8.98 -6.87 41.07
C ALA A 155 8.43 -7.59 42.30
N ARG A 156 7.27 -7.16 42.79
CA ARG A 156 6.65 -7.65 44.02
C ARG A 156 5.26 -8.25 43.73
N LEU A 157 5.00 -9.41 44.30
CA LEU A 157 3.71 -10.08 44.33
C LEU A 157 3.25 -10.21 45.79
N GLU A 158 2.11 -9.62 46.14
CA GLU A 158 1.50 -9.76 47.47
C GLU A 158 0.45 -10.88 47.46
N VAL A 159 0.63 -11.90 48.30
CA VAL A 159 -0.31 -13.02 48.40
C VAL A 159 -1.10 -12.91 49.69
N VAL A 160 -2.32 -12.38 49.55
CA VAL A 160 -3.18 -11.98 50.66
C VAL A 160 -4.11 -13.11 51.12
N PRO A 161 -4.54 -13.13 52.40
CA PRO A 161 -5.44 -14.17 52.89
C PRO A 161 -6.77 -14.29 52.12
N PRO A 162 -7.39 -15.48 52.09
CA PRO A 162 -8.74 -15.65 51.59
C PRO A 162 -9.73 -14.68 52.27
N GLY A 163 -10.62 -14.07 51.48
CA GLY A 163 -11.55 -13.03 51.94
C GLY A 163 -11.04 -11.60 51.80
N THR A 164 -9.74 -11.37 51.57
CA THR A 164 -9.24 -10.05 51.17
C THR A 164 -9.64 -9.74 49.72
N SER A 165 -9.92 -8.46 49.46
CA SER A 165 -10.17 -7.94 48.10
C SER A 165 -8.85 -7.89 47.33
N VAL A 166 -8.85 -8.45 46.11
CA VAL A 166 -7.70 -8.44 45.19
C VAL A 166 -8.13 -7.83 43.85
N PRO A 167 -7.18 -7.32 43.04
CA PRO A 167 -7.46 -6.93 41.65
C PRO A 167 -8.07 -8.10 40.84
N PRO A 168 -8.71 -7.82 39.69
CA PRO A 168 -9.19 -8.87 38.80
C PRO A 168 -8.04 -9.81 38.34
N PRO A 169 -8.36 -11.06 37.97
CA PRO A 169 -7.36 -12.01 37.47
C PRO A 169 -6.65 -11.48 36.21
N PRO A 170 -5.43 -11.97 35.92
CA PRO A 170 -4.66 -11.48 34.79
C PRO A 170 -5.42 -11.70 33.49
N ARG A 171 -5.37 -10.71 32.60
CA ARG A 171 -5.93 -10.87 31.26
C ARG A 171 -5.12 -11.90 30.48
N GLN A 172 -5.81 -12.88 29.91
CA GLN A 172 -5.19 -14.00 29.23
C GLN A 172 -5.96 -14.39 27.97
N LEU A 173 -5.30 -15.13 27.09
CA LEU A 173 -5.92 -15.72 25.92
C LEU A 173 -6.62 -17.03 26.30
N ARG A 174 -7.82 -17.24 25.78
CA ARG A 174 -8.48 -18.54 25.83
C ARG A 174 -8.11 -19.30 24.56
N PHE A 175 -7.27 -20.32 24.71
CA PHE A 175 -7.02 -21.27 23.62
C PHE A 175 -8.07 -22.39 23.65
N GLN A 176 -8.52 -22.85 22.49
CA GLN A 176 -9.46 -23.94 22.33
C GLN A 176 -9.14 -24.73 21.06
N LEU A 177 -9.41 -26.04 21.08
CA LEU A 177 -9.23 -26.96 19.95
C LEU A 177 -10.52 -27.74 19.76
N SER A 178 -10.94 -27.97 18.51
CA SER A 178 -12.16 -28.73 18.23
C SER A 178 -12.03 -30.22 18.57
N ARG A 179 -10.80 -30.75 18.64
CA ARG A 179 -10.47 -32.12 19.04
C ARG A 179 -9.11 -32.14 19.76
N THR A 180 -8.99 -32.97 20.79
CA THR A 180 -7.76 -33.17 21.58
C THR A 180 -7.14 -34.55 21.43
N ASN A 181 -7.89 -35.52 20.88
CA ASN A 181 -7.37 -36.81 20.43
C ASN A 181 -7.29 -36.76 18.91
N LEU A 182 -6.10 -36.93 18.36
CA LEU A 182 -5.81 -36.80 16.93
C LEU A 182 -4.90 -37.94 16.46
N PHE A 183 -4.84 -38.17 15.16
CA PHE A 183 -3.75 -38.93 14.53
C PHE A 183 -2.67 -37.99 13.96
N VAL A 184 -1.44 -38.51 13.79
CA VAL A 184 -0.39 -37.79 13.04
C VAL A 184 -0.92 -37.48 11.63
N GLY A 185 -0.82 -36.22 11.22
CA GLY A 185 -1.37 -35.73 9.95
C GLY A 185 -2.85 -35.30 9.98
N GLU A 186 -3.60 -35.58 11.06
CA GLU A 186 -4.99 -35.14 11.19
C GLU A 186 -5.07 -33.64 11.46
N ALA A 187 -5.67 -32.90 10.51
CA ALA A 187 -5.92 -31.47 10.68
C ALA A 187 -7.12 -31.20 11.58
N THR A 188 -6.97 -30.27 12.52
CA THR A 188 -8.04 -29.80 13.44
C THR A 188 -8.10 -28.28 13.47
N ILE A 189 -9.23 -27.74 13.94
CA ILE A 189 -9.40 -26.28 14.11
C ILE A 189 -8.89 -25.88 15.50
N ALA A 190 -8.02 -24.88 15.53
CA ALA A 190 -7.58 -24.16 16.71
C ALA A 190 -8.19 -22.76 16.75
N GLN A 191 -8.64 -22.32 17.92
CA GLN A 191 -9.18 -20.99 18.17
C GLN A 191 -8.43 -20.32 19.32
N ILE A 192 -7.99 -19.09 19.08
CA ILE A 192 -7.46 -18.16 20.09
C ILE A 192 -8.53 -17.08 20.29
N ILE A 193 -9.09 -17.04 21.49
CA ILE A 193 -10.14 -16.11 21.89
C ILE A 193 -9.53 -15.07 22.82
N LEU A 194 -9.67 -13.80 22.46
CA LEU A 194 -9.29 -12.64 23.25
C LEU A 194 -10.56 -11.94 23.73
N PRO A 195 -10.93 -12.04 25.03
CA PRO A 195 -12.02 -11.27 25.61
C PRO A 195 -11.76 -9.76 25.52
N MET A 196 -12.79 -8.98 25.20
CA MET A 196 -12.71 -7.52 25.18
C MET A 196 -12.69 -6.96 26.60
N ILE A 197 -11.99 -5.83 26.79
CA ILE A 197 -11.94 -5.14 28.09
C ILE A 197 -13.29 -4.48 28.43
N ALA A 198 -14.01 -4.00 27.41
CA ALA A 198 -15.31 -3.37 27.55
C ALA A 198 -16.22 -3.69 26.34
N PRO A 199 -17.56 -3.68 26.47
CA PRO A 199 -18.49 -4.17 25.44
C PRO A 199 -18.41 -3.46 24.08
N SER A 200 -17.89 -2.23 24.03
CA SER A 200 -17.79 -1.41 22.83
C SER A 200 -16.36 -1.25 22.31
N VAL A 201 -15.33 -1.73 23.02
CA VAL A 201 -13.92 -1.46 22.71
C VAL A 201 -13.29 -2.67 22.05
N ILE A 202 -13.12 -2.64 20.73
CA ILE A 202 -12.34 -3.69 20.04
C ILE A 202 -10.87 -3.52 20.36
N GLN A 203 -10.26 -4.62 20.79
CA GLN A 203 -8.82 -4.81 20.77
C GLN A 203 -8.54 -6.13 20.06
N ARG A 204 -7.66 -6.07 19.04
CA ARG A 204 -7.25 -7.27 18.29
C ARG A 204 -6.05 -7.94 18.94
N LEU A 205 -5.74 -9.14 18.47
CA LEU A 205 -4.44 -9.77 18.67
C LEU A 205 -3.52 -9.42 17.48
N ASP A 206 -2.29 -9.03 17.78
CA ASP A 206 -1.19 -8.79 16.86
C ASP A 206 -0.20 -9.94 16.94
N GLN A 207 0.26 -10.38 15.77
CA GLN A 207 1.15 -11.54 15.60
C GLN A 207 0.73 -12.76 16.45
N PRO A 208 -0.54 -13.22 16.36
CA PRO A 208 -0.99 -14.42 17.07
C PRO A 208 -0.17 -15.63 16.65
N LYS A 209 0.35 -16.37 17.63
CA LYS A 209 1.16 -17.57 17.44
C LYS A 209 0.60 -18.70 18.28
N ILE A 210 0.47 -19.87 17.66
CA ILE A 210 0.23 -21.13 18.37
C ILE A 210 1.60 -21.78 18.59
N ASN A 211 1.96 -22.00 19.84
CA ASN A 211 3.18 -22.66 20.27
C ASN A 211 2.90 -24.16 20.48
N GLY A 212 3.82 -24.99 20.01
CA GLY A 212 3.79 -26.43 20.20
C GLY A 212 4.86 -27.11 19.34
N GLU A 213 5.53 -28.11 19.90
CA GLU A 213 6.50 -28.91 19.15
C GLU A 213 5.79 -29.81 18.13
N GLY A 214 6.42 -30.01 16.97
CA GLY A 214 5.86 -30.86 15.91
C GLY A 214 4.52 -30.39 15.33
N LEU A 215 4.12 -29.12 15.50
CA LEU A 215 2.85 -28.60 14.98
C LEU A 215 3.03 -27.79 13.70
N LEU A 216 2.25 -28.10 12.66
CA LEU A 216 2.09 -27.25 11.48
C LEU A 216 0.84 -26.39 11.62
N VAL A 217 0.97 -25.07 11.40
CA VAL A 217 -0.14 -24.11 11.42
C VAL A 217 -0.40 -23.61 10.00
N ASP A 218 -1.63 -23.78 9.49
CA ASP A 218 -1.96 -23.40 8.13
C ASP A 218 -2.35 -21.92 8.02
N GLN A 219 -1.39 -21.09 7.59
CA GLN A 219 -1.59 -19.65 7.39
C GLN A 219 -2.69 -19.31 6.35
N GLY A 220 -2.95 -20.20 5.37
CA GLY A 220 -4.00 -19.98 4.36
C GLY A 220 -5.43 -20.17 4.91
N THR A 221 -5.57 -20.79 6.09
CA THR A 221 -6.86 -21.04 6.74
C THR A 221 -7.24 -19.98 7.79
N ILE A 222 -6.37 -18.99 8.02
CA ILE A 222 -6.57 -17.97 9.06
C ILE A 222 -7.88 -17.20 8.82
N ARG A 223 -8.74 -17.20 9.84
CA ARG A 223 -9.94 -16.35 9.93
C ARG A 223 -9.85 -15.48 11.18
N GLN A 224 -10.24 -14.22 11.05
CA GLN A 224 -10.33 -13.27 12.16
C GLN A 224 -11.75 -12.70 12.20
N MET A 225 -12.40 -12.74 13.36
CA MET A 225 -13.77 -12.26 13.54
C MET A 225 -13.95 -11.63 14.92
N VAL A 226 -14.92 -10.72 15.04
CA VAL A 226 -15.39 -10.21 16.33
C VAL A 226 -16.84 -10.61 16.50
N THR A 227 -17.11 -11.39 17.55
CA THR A 227 -18.40 -12.03 17.82
C THR A 227 -18.76 -11.88 19.29
N ALA A 228 -20.06 -11.79 19.59
CA ALA A 228 -20.55 -11.84 20.96
C ALA A 228 -20.55 -13.29 21.48
N LEU A 229 -19.77 -13.55 22.53
CA LEU A 229 -19.83 -14.78 23.29
C LEU A 229 -21.01 -14.72 24.29
N PRO A 230 -21.79 -15.81 24.44
CA PRO A 230 -22.76 -15.91 25.53
C PRO A 230 -22.08 -15.66 26.88
N GLN A 231 -22.70 -14.85 27.73
CA GLN A 231 -22.24 -14.49 29.09
C GLN A 231 -20.92 -13.69 29.20
N GLU A 232 -20.07 -13.64 28.16
CA GLU A 232 -18.74 -12.98 28.21
C GLU A 232 -18.62 -11.69 27.38
N GLY A 233 -19.67 -11.30 26.65
CA GLY A 233 -19.67 -10.06 25.84
C GLY A 233 -18.95 -10.23 24.49
N GLN A 234 -18.41 -9.16 23.92
CA GLN A 234 -17.65 -9.27 22.66
C GLN A 234 -16.28 -9.93 22.90
N ALA A 235 -15.82 -10.73 21.94
CA ALA A 235 -14.47 -11.28 21.90
C ALA A 235 -13.91 -11.26 20.46
N PHE A 236 -12.59 -11.10 20.35
CA PHE A 236 -11.86 -11.29 19.11
C PHE A 236 -11.46 -12.75 19.01
N ILE A 237 -11.82 -13.40 17.89
CA ILE A 237 -11.52 -14.81 17.64
C ILE A 237 -10.58 -14.89 16.44
N TYR A 238 -9.40 -15.44 16.68
CA TYR A 238 -8.47 -15.89 15.65
C TYR A 238 -8.61 -17.40 15.51
N GLN A 239 -8.90 -17.87 14.29
CA GLN A 239 -9.09 -19.29 13.99
C GLN A 239 -8.10 -19.72 12.91
N ALA A 240 -7.44 -20.86 13.11
CA ALA A 240 -6.53 -21.46 12.13
C ALA A 240 -6.63 -23.00 12.19
N THR A 241 -6.37 -23.66 11.06
CA THR A 241 -6.20 -25.11 11.01
C THR A 241 -4.78 -25.47 11.46
N VAL A 242 -4.66 -26.48 12.32
CA VAL A 242 -3.38 -27.01 12.80
C VAL A 242 -3.30 -28.52 12.59
N THR A 243 -2.12 -29.02 12.28
CA THR A 243 -1.86 -30.44 12.01
C THR A 243 -0.63 -30.90 12.81
N PRO A 244 -0.75 -31.92 13.68
CA PRO A 244 0.40 -32.49 14.37
C PRO A 244 1.19 -33.40 13.43
N LEU A 245 2.52 -33.26 13.45
CA LEU A 245 3.48 -34.00 12.64
C LEU A 245 4.19 -35.10 13.44
N THR A 246 4.05 -35.12 14.76
CA THR A 246 4.67 -36.09 15.68
C THR A 246 3.61 -36.74 16.58
N ALA A 247 3.80 -38.02 16.88
CA ALA A 247 2.99 -38.75 17.84
C ALA A 247 3.45 -38.48 19.28
N GLY A 248 2.54 -38.63 20.25
CA GLY A 248 2.80 -38.42 21.67
C GLY A 248 1.82 -37.44 22.32
N THR A 249 2.11 -37.05 23.56
CA THR A 249 1.36 -36.00 24.27
C THR A 249 2.00 -34.65 23.97
N LEU A 250 1.30 -33.78 23.26
CA LEU A 250 1.81 -32.44 22.90
C LEU A 250 1.13 -31.36 23.76
N SER A 251 1.93 -30.50 24.37
CA SER A 251 1.47 -29.32 25.11
C SER A 251 1.40 -28.11 24.18
N LEU A 252 0.20 -27.69 23.82
CA LEU A 252 -0.05 -26.57 22.93
C LEU A 252 -0.49 -25.32 23.72
N SER A 253 0.04 -24.15 23.39
CA SER A 253 -0.40 -22.87 23.96
C SER A 253 -0.54 -21.79 22.88
N ALA A 254 -1.26 -20.72 23.19
CA ALA A 254 -1.37 -19.55 22.32
C ALA A 254 -0.70 -18.33 22.96
N GLN A 255 -0.11 -17.48 22.14
CA GLN A 255 0.40 -16.18 22.54
C GLN A 255 0.12 -15.12 21.46
N GLY A 256 0.15 -13.84 21.83
CA GLY A 256 0.10 -12.73 20.90
C GLY A 256 0.11 -11.39 21.64
N PHE A 257 0.53 -10.33 20.96
CA PHE A 257 0.48 -8.99 21.52
C PHE A 257 -0.92 -8.40 21.37
N THR A 258 -1.42 -7.65 22.35
CA THR A 258 -2.57 -6.79 22.07
C THR A 258 -2.21 -5.77 20.99
N GLY A 259 -3.07 -5.65 19.97
CA GLY A 259 -2.75 -4.94 18.73
C GLY A 259 -3.53 -3.64 18.52
N GLY A 260 -2.92 -2.74 17.74
CA GLY A 260 -3.51 -1.45 17.34
C GLY A 260 -4.49 -1.50 16.17
N THR A 261 -4.72 -0.36 15.53
CA THR A 261 -5.87 -0.10 14.63
C THR A 261 -5.86 -0.83 13.26
N SER A 262 -4.85 -1.64 12.94
CA SER A 262 -4.67 -2.29 11.64
C SER A 262 -5.06 -3.79 11.62
N PHE A 263 -6.11 -4.16 10.88
CA PHE A 263 -6.48 -5.58 10.70
C PHE A 263 -5.71 -6.23 9.54
N ALA A 264 -5.30 -7.49 9.72
CA ALA A 264 -4.65 -8.28 8.67
C ALA A 264 -5.65 -9.27 8.06
N GLY A 265 -6.03 -9.03 6.81
CA GLY A 265 -7.06 -9.81 6.10
C GLY A 265 -8.49 -9.32 6.38
N THR A 266 -9.48 -10.06 5.87
CA THR A 266 -10.89 -9.71 6.02
C THR A 266 -11.38 -10.02 7.42
N VAL A 267 -11.81 -9.00 8.16
CA VAL A 267 -12.46 -9.15 9.47
C VAL A 267 -13.96 -8.96 9.34
N VAL A 268 -14.72 -9.89 9.90
CA VAL A 268 -16.18 -9.78 10.03
C VAL A 268 -16.49 -9.19 11.39
N LEU A 269 -17.12 -8.01 11.39
CA LEU A 269 -17.62 -7.33 12.60
C LEU A 269 -19.13 -7.57 12.70
N GLN A 270 -19.58 -8.21 13.78
CA GLN A 270 -21.00 -8.43 14.05
C GLN A 270 -21.49 -7.52 15.18
N GLY A 271 -22.35 -6.55 14.85
CA GLY A 271 -22.96 -5.60 15.79
C GLY A 271 -22.38 -4.20 15.76
N GLN A 272 -22.89 -3.31 16.63
CA GLN A 272 -22.30 -1.99 16.85
C GLN A 272 -21.00 -2.13 17.64
N THR A 273 -19.96 -1.43 17.23
CA THR A 273 -18.63 -1.54 17.84
C THR A 273 -17.78 -0.30 17.59
N THR A 274 -16.86 0.01 18.50
CA THR A 274 -15.98 1.18 18.44
C THR A 274 -14.53 0.71 18.44
N ILE A 275 -13.79 1.12 17.41
CA ILE A 275 -12.32 0.98 17.40
C ILE A 275 -11.76 2.16 18.19
N PRO A 276 -11.07 1.96 19.33
CA PRO A 276 -10.57 3.06 20.14
C PRO A 276 -9.47 3.83 19.40
N GLY A 277 -9.65 5.14 19.23
CA GLY A 277 -8.65 6.05 18.65
C GLY A 277 -7.49 6.43 19.58
N GLY A 278 -7.13 5.54 20.51
CA GLY A 278 -6.10 5.78 21.53
C GLY A 278 -4.75 5.16 21.19
N LEU A 279 -3.73 5.47 22.01
CA LEU A 279 -2.44 4.78 21.94
C LEU A 279 -2.63 3.28 22.16
N SER A 280 -2.18 2.49 21.20
CA SER A 280 -2.31 1.03 21.25
C SER A 280 -1.38 0.46 22.31
N GLN A 281 -1.94 -0.20 23.32
CA GLN A 281 -1.16 -0.96 24.27
C GLN A 281 -0.72 -2.28 23.63
N PHE A 282 0.59 -2.55 23.64
CA PHE A 282 1.20 -3.77 23.13
C PHE A 282 1.68 -4.63 24.30
N VAL A 283 0.74 -5.33 24.91
CA VAL A 283 0.96 -6.26 26.02
C VAL A 283 1.00 -7.68 25.47
N LEU A 284 2.04 -8.45 25.77
CA LEU A 284 2.08 -9.86 25.44
C LEU A 284 1.05 -10.60 26.32
N LEU A 285 0.09 -11.26 25.67
CA LEU A 285 -0.87 -12.14 26.32
C LEU A 285 -0.61 -13.58 25.88
N ASP A 286 -0.93 -14.50 26.76
CA ASP A 286 -0.74 -15.94 26.58
C ASP A 286 -1.91 -16.73 27.17
N SER A 287 -2.04 -17.99 26.74
CA SER A 287 -3.04 -18.93 27.25
C SER A 287 -2.45 -19.91 28.26
N ASP A 288 -3.33 -20.53 29.05
CA ASP A 288 -2.99 -21.82 29.64
C ASP A 288 -2.68 -22.87 28.55
N PRO A 289 -1.74 -23.80 28.79
CA PRO A 289 -1.43 -24.87 27.86
C PRO A 289 -2.54 -25.93 27.86
N ILE A 290 -2.84 -26.47 26.68
CA ILE A 290 -3.74 -27.61 26.46
C ILE A 290 -2.90 -28.81 26.06
N GLN A 291 -3.09 -29.92 26.76
CA GLN A 291 -2.51 -31.20 26.37
C GLN A 291 -3.39 -31.86 25.31
N ILE A 292 -2.80 -32.30 24.21
CA ILE A 292 -3.43 -33.17 23.21
C ILE A 292 -2.71 -34.51 23.13
N THR A 293 -3.45 -35.56 22.79
CA THR A 293 -2.90 -36.90 22.55
C THR A 293 -2.91 -37.19 21.06
N VAL A 294 -1.72 -37.29 20.47
CA VAL A 294 -1.53 -37.61 19.05
C VAL A 294 -1.09 -39.05 18.91
N ARG A 295 -1.89 -39.86 18.20
CA ARG A 295 -1.61 -41.27 17.93
C ARG A 295 -0.82 -41.42 16.63
N PRO A 296 0.14 -42.37 16.55
CA PRO A 296 0.70 -42.76 15.26
C PRO A 296 -0.39 -43.37 14.38
N LEU A 297 -0.18 -43.36 13.07
CA LEU A 297 -1.01 -44.13 12.14
C LEU A 297 -0.70 -45.64 12.32
N PRO A 298 -1.67 -46.55 12.14
CA PRO A 298 -1.41 -47.98 12.19
C PRO A 298 -0.53 -48.44 11.03
N ASP A 299 0.48 -49.27 11.31
CA ASP A 299 1.28 -49.91 10.24
C ASP A 299 0.52 -51.05 9.54
N GLU A 300 -0.52 -51.59 10.19
CA GLU A 300 -1.38 -52.64 9.66
C GLU A 300 -2.56 -52.06 8.85
N GLY A 301 -2.94 -52.76 7.78
CA GLY A 301 -4.08 -52.36 6.94
C GLY A 301 -3.81 -51.23 5.94
N VAL A 302 -2.56 -50.78 5.79
CA VAL A 302 -2.17 -49.76 4.80
C VAL A 302 -2.54 -50.24 3.39
N LEU A 303 -3.40 -49.47 2.71
CA LEU A 303 -3.84 -49.77 1.35
C LEU A 303 -2.86 -49.23 0.30
N PRO A 304 -2.86 -49.79 -0.93
CA PRO A 304 -2.07 -49.25 -2.05
C PRO A 304 -2.41 -47.77 -2.33
N GLY A 305 -1.41 -47.01 -2.79
CA GLY A 305 -1.60 -45.60 -3.15
C GLY A 305 -1.72 -44.63 -1.97
N PHE A 306 -1.44 -45.05 -0.73
CA PHE A 306 -1.40 -44.16 0.42
C PHE A 306 -0.18 -43.22 0.35
N THR A 307 -0.44 -41.90 0.38
CA THR A 307 0.59 -40.85 0.27
C THR A 307 0.64 -39.90 1.49
N GLY A 308 0.11 -40.34 2.65
CA GLY A 308 -0.02 -39.50 3.84
C GLY A 308 -1.34 -38.70 3.90
N ALA A 309 -2.34 -39.08 3.10
CA ALA A 309 -3.67 -38.47 3.12
C ALA A 309 -4.44 -38.86 4.40
N VAL A 310 -4.45 -38.00 5.41
CA VAL A 310 -5.16 -38.21 6.68
C VAL A 310 -6.36 -37.26 6.80
N GLY A 311 -7.56 -37.82 6.93
CA GLY A 311 -8.82 -37.06 6.97
C GLY A 311 -9.92 -37.69 6.11
N ARG A 312 -11.05 -36.98 6.03
CA ARG A 312 -12.20 -37.41 5.21
C ARG A 312 -12.10 -36.80 3.81
N PHE A 313 -11.90 -37.65 2.81
CA PHE A 313 -11.79 -37.26 1.42
C PHE A 313 -12.83 -37.97 0.56
N ALA A 314 -13.29 -37.28 -0.48
CA ALA A 314 -14.21 -37.80 -1.49
C ALA A 314 -13.68 -37.42 -2.88
N PRO A 315 -13.17 -38.37 -3.69
CA PRO A 315 -12.88 -38.12 -5.09
C PRO A 315 -14.18 -37.97 -5.89
N ASP A 316 -14.26 -36.92 -6.69
CA ASP A 316 -15.29 -36.74 -7.71
C ASP A 316 -15.08 -37.74 -8.87
N PRO A 317 -16.12 -38.04 -9.66
CA PRO A 317 -15.97 -38.82 -10.88
C PRO A 317 -14.87 -38.24 -11.80
N PRO A 318 -13.90 -39.07 -12.24
CA PRO A 318 -12.75 -38.59 -12.99
C PRO A 318 -13.16 -38.18 -14.41
N LEU A 319 -12.51 -37.12 -14.94
CA LEU A 319 -12.87 -36.48 -16.20
C LEU A 319 -11.74 -36.57 -17.24
N LEU A 320 -12.07 -37.01 -18.45
CA LEU A 320 -11.15 -37.04 -19.59
C LEU A 320 -11.24 -35.75 -20.42
N SER A 321 -10.14 -35.34 -21.03
CA SER A 321 -10.12 -34.27 -22.03
C SER A 321 -10.79 -34.65 -23.35
N ALA A 322 -10.78 -35.93 -23.70
CA ALA A 322 -11.40 -36.51 -24.90
C ALA A 322 -11.76 -37.97 -24.64
N GLY A 323 -12.87 -38.46 -25.23
CA GLY A 323 -13.26 -39.87 -25.18
C GLY A 323 -12.62 -40.74 -26.26
N GLU A 324 -11.99 -40.11 -27.27
CA GLU A 324 -11.24 -40.75 -28.33
C GLU A 324 -9.81 -40.17 -28.39
N VAL A 325 -8.80 -41.01 -28.63
CA VAL A 325 -7.39 -40.63 -28.72
C VAL A 325 -6.65 -41.54 -29.72
N ALA A 326 -5.59 -41.08 -30.37
CA ALA A 326 -4.76 -41.94 -31.21
C ALA A 326 -3.58 -42.54 -30.44
N VAL A 327 -3.11 -43.72 -30.83
CA VAL A 327 -1.87 -44.33 -30.28
C VAL A 327 -0.72 -43.32 -30.33
N GLY A 328 -0.02 -43.13 -29.22
CA GLY A 328 1.07 -42.17 -29.08
C GLY A 328 0.67 -40.71 -28.80
N GLN A 329 -0.62 -40.37 -28.77
CA GLN A 329 -1.10 -39.03 -28.37
C GLN A 329 -1.46 -38.96 -26.88
N THR A 330 -1.21 -37.81 -26.25
CA THR A 330 -1.51 -37.61 -24.82
C THR A 330 -2.97 -37.17 -24.61
N LEU A 331 -3.69 -37.91 -23.76
CA LEU A 331 -4.94 -37.45 -23.15
C LEU A 331 -4.69 -36.94 -21.73
N ARG A 332 -5.60 -36.11 -21.23
CA ARG A 332 -5.55 -35.60 -19.86
C ARG A 332 -6.69 -36.15 -19.01
N LEU A 333 -6.35 -36.80 -17.91
CA LEU A 333 -7.26 -37.28 -16.87
C LEU A 333 -7.22 -36.31 -15.69
N SER A 334 -8.36 -35.70 -15.36
CA SER A 334 -8.51 -34.74 -14.26
C SER A 334 -9.41 -35.32 -13.18
N VAL A 335 -8.93 -35.35 -11.93
CA VAL A 335 -9.66 -35.89 -10.78
C VAL A 335 -9.71 -34.82 -9.69
N THR A 336 -10.91 -34.40 -9.31
CA THR A 336 -11.09 -33.44 -8.21
C THR A 336 -11.28 -34.22 -6.91
N VAL A 337 -10.44 -33.99 -5.90
CA VAL A 337 -10.61 -34.56 -4.56
C VAL A 337 -11.12 -33.47 -3.63
N ARG A 338 -12.23 -33.74 -2.95
CA ARG A 338 -12.86 -32.86 -1.96
C ARG A 338 -12.54 -33.34 -0.56
N GLY A 339 -12.45 -32.43 0.39
CA GLY A 339 -12.23 -32.76 1.80
C GLY A 339 -12.51 -31.59 2.73
N GLU A 340 -12.64 -31.92 4.01
CA GLU A 340 -12.92 -30.93 5.07
C GLU A 340 -11.70 -30.03 5.33
N PHE A 341 -10.50 -30.61 5.40
CA PHE A 341 -9.25 -29.93 5.74
C PHE A 341 -8.07 -30.37 4.88
N ASN A 342 -7.03 -29.54 4.83
CA ASN A 342 -5.68 -29.83 4.30
C ASN A 342 -5.56 -30.37 2.86
N VAL A 343 -6.62 -30.32 2.05
CA VAL A 343 -6.62 -30.88 0.67
C VAL A 343 -5.55 -30.26 -0.24
N THR A 344 -5.16 -29.01 0.03
CA THR A 344 -4.13 -28.27 -0.72
C THR A 344 -2.73 -28.84 -0.55
N ARG A 345 -2.51 -29.71 0.44
CA ARG A 345 -1.24 -30.43 0.68
C ARG A 345 -1.33 -31.92 0.36
N LEU A 346 -2.44 -32.40 -0.20
CA LEU A 346 -2.54 -33.79 -0.64
C LEU A 346 -1.52 -34.05 -1.74
N VAL A 347 -0.67 -35.05 -1.50
CA VAL A 347 0.26 -35.56 -2.50
C VAL A 347 -0.52 -36.50 -3.42
N PRO A 348 -0.58 -36.26 -4.74
CA PRO A 348 -1.27 -37.16 -5.65
C PRO A 348 -0.64 -38.56 -5.62
N PRO A 349 -1.43 -39.63 -5.78
CA PRO A 349 -0.89 -40.99 -5.83
C PRO A 349 0.09 -41.15 -7.00
N PRO A 350 1.11 -42.02 -6.86
CA PRO A 350 2.08 -42.27 -7.91
C PRO A 350 1.41 -42.86 -9.17
N PRO A 351 1.91 -42.56 -10.37
CA PRO A 351 1.33 -43.10 -11.60
C PRO A 351 1.44 -44.64 -11.62
N PRO A 352 0.38 -45.37 -12.00
CA PRO A 352 0.41 -46.83 -12.05
C PRO A 352 1.35 -47.31 -13.17
N ARG A 353 1.93 -48.49 -12.97
CA ARG A 353 2.67 -49.20 -14.02
C ARG A 353 1.69 -50.05 -14.82
N ASP A 354 1.57 -49.76 -16.11
CA ASP A 354 0.65 -50.43 -17.02
C ASP A 354 1.37 -50.76 -18.34
N PRO A 355 1.14 -51.93 -18.97
CA PRO A 355 1.79 -52.30 -20.23
C PRO A 355 1.24 -51.56 -21.45
N LEU A 356 0.00 -51.09 -21.40
CA LEU A 356 -0.71 -50.42 -22.51
C LEU A 356 -0.67 -48.88 -22.38
N TRP A 357 -0.40 -48.35 -21.18
CA TRP A 357 -0.40 -46.92 -20.90
C TRP A 357 0.90 -46.39 -20.29
N ARG A 358 1.39 -45.26 -20.82
CA ARG A 358 2.40 -44.44 -20.17
C ARG A 358 1.72 -43.28 -19.44
N VAL A 359 1.73 -43.32 -18.10
CA VAL A 359 1.12 -42.28 -17.24
C VAL A 359 2.20 -41.43 -16.60
N GLN A 360 2.09 -40.10 -16.72
CA GLN A 360 3.02 -39.16 -16.07
C GLN A 360 2.57 -38.86 -14.62
N PRO A 361 3.50 -38.49 -13.71
CA PRO A 361 3.14 -38.02 -12.37
C PRO A 361 2.15 -36.85 -12.43
N ALA A 362 1.11 -36.87 -11.59
CA ALA A 362 0.09 -35.83 -11.64
C ALA A 362 0.60 -34.45 -11.22
N VAL A 363 0.13 -33.43 -11.93
CA VAL A 363 0.28 -32.03 -11.54
C VAL A 363 -0.93 -31.61 -10.71
N VAL A 364 -0.68 -30.97 -9.58
CA VAL A 364 -1.73 -30.38 -8.73
C VAL A 364 -2.17 -29.04 -9.30
N THR A 365 -3.47 -28.86 -9.48
CA THR A 365 -4.09 -27.59 -9.89
C THR A 365 -5.25 -27.22 -8.97
N MET A 366 -5.44 -25.91 -8.75
CA MET A 366 -6.57 -25.36 -7.98
C MET A 366 -7.67 -24.78 -8.89
N THR A 367 -7.74 -25.22 -10.14
CA THR A 367 -8.79 -24.80 -11.06
C THR A 367 -10.15 -25.22 -10.51
N PRO A 368 -11.14 -24.30 -10.37
CA PRO A 368 -12.45 -24.66 -9.87
C PRO A 368 -13.11 -25.71 -10.80
N PRO A 369 -13.78 -26.73 -10.24
CA PRO A 369 -14.46 -27.75 -11.04
C PRO A 369 -15.52 -27.11 -11.94
N ARG A 370 -15.65 -27.61 -13.17
CA ARG A 370 -16.65 -27.12 -14.14
C ARG A 370 -18.02 -27.69 -13.77
N GLY A 371 -18.89 -26.86 -13.21
CA GLY A 371 -20.26 -27.24 -12.84
C GLY A 371 -21.01 -26.12 -12.10
N PRO A 372 -22.30 -26.31 -11.78
CA PRO A 372 -23.10 -25.31 -11.07
C PRO A 372 -22.70 -25.18 -9.59
N MET A 373 -22.03 -24.05 -9.28
CA MET A 373 -21.79 -23.44 -7.94
C MET A 373 -21.11 -24.31 -6.84
N PRO A 374 -20.24 -23.71 -6.00
CA PRO A 374 -19.40 -24.48 -5.08
C PRO A 374 -20.21 -25.08 -3.92
N VAL A 375 -20.13 -26.41 -3.77
CA VAL A 375 -20.45 -27.10 -2.52
C VAL A 375 -19.46 -26.62 -1.45
N PRO A 376 -19.90 -26.29 -0.22
CA PRO A 376 -18.99 -25.86 0.84
C PRO A 376 -17.99 -26.98 1.19
N GLY A 377 -16.71 -26.67 1.05
CA GLY A 377 -15.59 -27.59 1.26
C GLY A 377 -14.34 -27.09 0.56
N THR A 378 -13.19 -27.71 0.84
CA THR A 378 -11.96 -27.42 0.12
C THR A 378 -11.75 -28.51 -0.95
N TRP A 379 -11.23 -28.14 -2.13
CA TRP A 379 -10.92 -29.09 -3.21
C TRP A 379 -9.51 -28.93 -3.75
N VAL A 380 -9.00 -30.00 -4.37
CA VAL A 380 -7.75 -30.05 -5.13
C VAL A 380 -7.95 -30.88 -6.39
N THR A 381 -7.34 -30.51 -7.51
CA THR A 381 -7.48 -31.25 -8.77
C THR A 381 -6.14 -31.86 -9.18
N PHE A 382 -6.10 -33.19 -9.24
CA PHE A 382 -4.97 -33.96 -9.77
C PHE A 382 -5.13 -34.12 -11.28
N VAL A 383 -4.07 -33.83 -12.03
CA VAL A 383 -4.07 -33.86 -13.50
C VAL A 383 -2.98 -34.81 -13.97
N TYR A 384 -3.38 -35.99 -14.48
CA TYR A 384 -2.49 -36.96 -15.11
C TYR A 384 -2.52 -36.77 -16.62
N ASP A 385 -1.34 -36.64 -17.23
CA ASP A 385 -1.18 -36.71 -18.67
C ASP A 385 -0.81 -38.18 -19.02
N MET A 386 -1.62 -38.81 -19.87
CA MET A 386 -1.58 -40.26 -20.16
C MET A 386 -1.46 -40.50 -21.67
N THR A 387 -0.62 -41.44 -22.09
CA THR A 387 -0.41 -41.78 -23.50
C THR A 387 -0.63 -43.28 -23.73
N PRO A 388 -1.55 -43.70 -24.63
CA PRO A 388 -1.73 -45.11 -24.97
C PRO A 388 -0.59 -45.57 -25.90
N LEU A 389 -0.06 -46.76 -25.63
CA LEU A 389 1.07 -47.38 -26.31
C LEU A 389 0.62 -48.38 -27.39
N ALA A 390 -0.60 -48.89 -27.30
CA ALA A 390 -1.22 -49.84 -28.23
C ALA A 390 -2.71 -49.51 -28.44
N ASP A 391 -3.30 -50.08 -29.48
CA ASP A 391 -4.68 -49.86 -29.93
C ASP A 391 -5.73 -50.75 -29.23
N ASP A 392 -5.29 -51.72 -28.44
CA ASP A 392 -6.09 -52.56 -27.54
C ASP A 392 -6.45 -51.86 -26.20
N ALA A 393 -5.89 -50.68 -25.94
CA ALA A 393 -6.03 -49.88 -24.72
C ALA A 393 -7.44 -49.25 -24.55
N SER A 394 -8.46 -50.09 -24.39
CA SER A 394 -9.89 -49.72 -24.36
C SER A 394 -10.39 -48.95 -23.11
N ALA A 395 -9.56 -48.84 -22.07
CA ALA A 395 -9.86 -48.09 -20.85
C ALA A 395 -8.58 -47.57 -20.19
N THR A 396 -8.68 -46.50 -19.38
CA THR A 396 -7.57 -46.02 -18.56
C THR A 396 -7.24 -47.00 -17.43
N PRO A 397 -5.96 -47.14 -17.03
CA PRO A 397 -5.60 -47.92 -15.84
C PRO A 397 -6.26 -47.33 -14.59
N PRO A 398 -6.70 -48.16 -13.63
CA PRO A 398 -7.11 -47.66 -12.33
C PRO A 398 -5.88 -47.09 -11.62
N ILE A 399 -6.03 -45.95 -10.93
CA ILE A 399 -4.95 -45.34 -10.16
C ILE A 399 -5.23 -45.59 -8.68
N PRO A 400 -4.46 -46.48 -8.01
CA PRO A 400 -4.67 -46.75 -6.59
C PRO A 400 -4.48 -45.48 -5.78
N PHE A 401 -5.46 -45.17 -4.93
CA PHE A 401 -5.44 -44.02 -4.04
C PHE A 401 -6.12 -44.43 -2.75
N SER A 402 -5.54 -44.07 -1.61
CA SER A 402 -6.14 -44.37 -0.31
C SER A 402 -5.78 -43.29 0.70
N GLY A 403 -6.65 -43.16 1.70
CA GLY A 403 -6.49 -42.21 2.81
C GLY A 403 -6.91 -42.85 4.12
N PHE A 404 -6.41 -42.32 5.22
CA PHE A 404 -6.78 -42.76 6.57
C PHE A 404 -7.95 -41.92 7.08
N ASP A 405 -9.09 -42.54 7.40
CA ASP A 405 -10.24 -41.87 8.01
C ASP A 405 -10.10 -41.89 9.55
N PRO A 406 -9.73 -40.76 10.20
CA PRO A 406 -9.50 -40.74 11.65
C PRO A 406 -10.77 -40.93 12.48
N VAL A 407 -11.96 -40.82 11.88
CA VAL A 407 -13.24 -41.09 12.56
C VAL A 407 -13.51 -42.59 12.67
N LYS A 408 -13.06 -43.37 11.67
CA LYS A 408 -13.13 -44.85 11.69
C LYS A 408 -11.90 -45.48 12.33
N GLY A 409 -10.74 -44.85 12.21
CA GLY A 409 -9.44 -45.41 12.59
C GLY A 409 -8.89 -46.40 11.56
N GLU A 410 -9.35 -46.32 10.31
CA GLU A 410 -9.08 -47.30 9.24
C GLU A 410 -8.64 -46.63 7.93
N TYR A 411 -7.89 -47.38 7.11
CA TYR A 411 -7.59 -46.99 5.74
C TYR A 411 -8.79 -47.22 4.83
N VAL A 412 -9.14 -46.21 4.05
CA VAL A 412 -10.26 -46.22 3.10
C VAL A 412 -9.71 -46.21 1.67
N ASP A 413 -10.23 -47.11 0.85
CA ASP A 413 -9.96 -47.13 -0.59
C ASP A 413 -10.67 -45.96 -1.27
N LEU A 414 -9.90 -45.16 -2.00
CA LEU A 414 -10.32 -43.99 -2.77
C LEU A 414 -9.88 -44.12 -4.23
N THR A 415 -9.56 -45.34 -4.68
CA THR A 415 -9.00 -45.66 -6.00
C THR A 415 -9.78 -44.98 -7.13
N ILE A 416 -9.03 -44.31 -8.01
CA ILE A 416 -9.58 -43.63 -9.17
C ILE A 416 -9.97 -44.71 -10.18
N PRO A 417 -11.27 -44.83 -10.54
CA PRO A 417 -11.75 -45.91 -11.39
C PRO A 417 -11.28 -45.75 -12.84
N SER A 418 -11.14 -46.88 -13.55
CA SER A 418 -10.95 -46.92 -15.00
C SER A 418 -12.11 -46.25 -15.75
N ILE A 419 -11.78 -45.43 -16.74
CA ILE A 419 -12.74 -44.83 -17.67
C ILE A 419 -12.55 -45.46 -19.05
N PRO A 420 -13.62 -45.88 -19.75
CA PRO A 420 -13.51 -46.36 -21.13
C PRO A 420 -13.02 -45.25 -22.08
N VAL A 421 -12.09 -45.59 -22.97
CA VAL A 421 -11.50 -44.70 -23.97
C VAL A 421 -11.43 -45.42 -25.30
N ARG A 422 -11.85 -44.76 -26.39
CA ARG A 422 -11.65 -45.32 -27.73
C ARG A 422 -10.28 -44.93 -28.26
N VAL A 423 -9.37 -45.89 -28.29
CA VAL A 423 -8.08 -45.69 -28.95
C VAL A 423 -8.21 -46.00 -30.44
N THR A 424 -7.67 -45.10 -31.26
CA THR A 424 -7.63 -45.24 -32.72
C THR A 424 -6.19 -45.51 -33.17
N PRO A 425 -5.97 -46.34 -34.21
CA PRO A 425 -4.64 -46.53 -34.76
C PRO A 425 -4.04 -45.20 -35.22
N GLY A 426 -2.91 -44.81 -34.64
CA GLY A 426 -2.18 -43.63 -35.10
C GLY A 426 -1.67 -43.81 -36.53
N SER A 427 -1.49 -42.71 -37.27
CA SER A 427 -1.02 -42.76 -38.68
C SER A 427 0.36 -43.40 -38.86
N ASN A 428 1.09 -43.65 -37.77
CA ASN A 428 2.44 -44.21 -37.74
C ASN A 428 2.47 -45.58 -37.00
N ALA A 429 1.41 -46.39 -37.12
CA ALA A 429 1.29 -47.70 -36.46
C ALA A 429 2.37 -48.76 -36.83
N ALA A 430 3.32 -48.45 -37.73
CA ALA A 430 4.36 -49.37 -38.17
C ALA A 430 5.52 -49.55 -37.16
N ASP A 431 5.78 -48.57 -36.27
CA ASP A 431 7.00 -48.50 -35.44
C ASP A 431 6.78 -48.76 -33.93
N ALA A 432 5.74 -49.51 -33.56
CA ALA A 432 5.49 -49.85 -32.14
C ALA A 432 6.46 -50.90 -31.56
N ARG A 433 7.07 -51.76 -32.41
CA ARG A 433 7.95 -52.86 -31.98
C ARG A 433 9.27 -52.42 -31.29
N PRO A 434 10.02 -51.40 -31.77
CA PRO A 434 11.22 -50.94 -31.06
C PRO A 434 10.93 -50.26 -29.72
N ILE A 435 9.74 -49.68 -29.51
CA ILE A 435 9.38 -48.99 -28.26
C ILE A 435 9.17 -50.00 -27.11
N ILE A 436 8.55 -51.14 -27.40
CA ILE A 436 8.37 -52.24 -26.44
C ILE A 436 9.73 -52.83 -26.02
N ALA A 437 10.65 -53.01 -26.97
CA ALA A 437 12.02 -53.48 -26.70
C ALA A 437 12.88 -52.45 -25.94
N ALA A 438 12.66 -51.15 -26.16
CA ALA A 438 13.34 -50.09 -25.43
C ALA A 438 12.88 -50.00 -23.96
N ASN A 439 11.61 -50.29 -23.65
CA ASN A 439 11.10 -50.30 -22.28
C ASN A 439 11.74 -51.41 -21.41
N THR A 440 12.07 -52.58 -21.96
CA THR A 440 12.80 -53.64 -21.23
C THR A 440 14.26 -53.28 -20.96
N ALA A 441 14.88 -52.45 -21.81
CA ALA A 441 16.24 -51.92 -21.59
C ALA A 441 16.24 -50.70 -20.64
N ALA A 442 15.24 -49.82 -20.73
CA ALA A 442 15.08 -48.64 -19.87
C ALA A 442 14.79 -48.99 -18.39
N ALA A 443 14.47 -50.26 -18.10
CA ALA A 443 14.43 -50.79 -16.73
C ALA A 443 15.81 -50.80 -16.04
N ALA A 444 16.91 -50.64 -16.78
CA ALA A 444 18.28 -50.72 -16.26
C ALA A 444 18.99 -49.36 -16.05
N GLU A 445 18.51 -48.25 -16.64
CA GLU A 445 19.20 -46.95 -16.59
C GLU A 445 18.35 -45.83 -15.98
N VAL A 446 18.24 -45.84 -14.66
CA VAL A 446 17.91 -44.65 -13.88
C VAL A 446 19.18 -43.78 -13.78
N ASN A 447 19.28 -42.74 -14.62
CA ASN A 447 19.98 -41.44 -14.38
C ASN A 447 20.28 -40.69 -15.69
N GLN A 448 19.29 -40.03 -16.30
CA GLN A 448 19.55 -38.87 -17.16
C GLN A 448 18.55 -37.74 -16.88
N PRO A 449 19.00 -36.46 -16.88
CA PRO A 449 18.15 -35.32 -16.64
C PRO A 449 17.23 -35.03 -17.83
N LEU A 450 16.04 -34.49 -17.55
CA LEU A 450 15.02 -34.21 -18.57
C LEU A 450 15.53 -33.28 -19.66
N GLN A 451 15.40 -33.69 -20.92
CA GLN A 451 15.63 -32.82 -22.07
C GLN A 451 14.40 -31.95 -22.32
N LEU A 452 14.63 -30.63 -22.49
CA LEU A 452 13.59 -29.65 -22.78
C LEU A 452 13.05 -29.82 -24.21
N SER A 453 11.76 -29.53 -24.40
CA SER A 453 11.11 -29.60 -25.71
C SER A 453 11.70 -28.62 -26.71
N ALA A 454 11.74 -29.04 -27.99
CA ALA A 454 12.36 -28.28 -29.06
C ALA A 454 11.69 -26.90 -29.25
N ILE A 455 12.54 -25.88 -29.42
CA ILE A 455 12.13 -24.48 -29.60
C ILE A 455 11.31 -24.35 -30.89
N ALA A 456 10.22 -23.57 -30.84
CA ALA A 456 9.32 -23.38 -31.98
C ALA A 456 10.08 -22.89 -33.23
N ALA A 457 9.95 -23.63 -34.34
CA ALA A 457 10.72 -23.42 -35.57
C ALA A 457 10.34 -22.16 -36.37
N THR A 458 9.27 -21.45 -35.98
CA THR A 458 8.81 -20.23 -36.63
C THR A 458 9.18 -18.99 -35.82
N PRO A 459 10.07 -18.11 -36.32
CA PRO A 459 10.38 -16.86 -35.61
C PRO A 459 9.13 -15.96 -35.56
N GLY A 460 8.77 -15.52 -34.36
CA GLY A 460 7.68 -14.57 -34.15
C GLY A 460 7.95 -13.20 -34.78
N ARG A 461 6.96 -12.29 -34.68
CA ARG A 461 7.05 -10.93 -35.24
C ARG A 461 8.36 -10.24 -34.86
N GLN A 462 9.20 -9.98 -35.86
CA GLN A 462 10.50 -9.34 -35.67
C GLN A 462 10.31 -7.90 -35.18
N ALA A 463 10.88 -7.58 -34.02
CA ALA A 463 10.95 -6.20 -33.53
C ALA A 463 12.22 -5.54 -34.07
N ALA A 464 12.07 -4.42 -34.80
CA ALA A 464 13.20 -3.65 -35.33
C ALA A 464 14.18 -3.11 -34.26
N SER A 465 13.82 -3.19 -32.98
CA SER A 465 14.74 -3.00 -31.86
C SER A 465 14.20 -3.68 -30.60
N LEU A 466 15.05 -4.48 -29.95
CA LEU A 466 14.81 -5.06 -28.63
C LEU A 466 14.92 -4.04 -27.48
N ARG A 467 15.19 -2.75 -27.77
CA ARG A 467 15.18 -1.71 -26.73
C ARG A 467 13.76 -1.53 -26.17
N PRO A 468 13.56 -1.75 -24.85
CA PRO A 468 12.24 -1.66 -24.21
C PRO A 468 11.69 -0.23 -24.33
N LEU A 469 10.36 -0.10 -24.32
CA LEU A 469 9.67 1.16 -24.57
C LEU A 469 10.12 2.28 -23.63
N GLN A 470 10.40 1.95 -22.37
CA GLN A 470 10.88 2.85 -21.32
C GLN A 470 12.22 3.55 -21.66
N GLN A 471 13.08 2.93 -22.47
CA GLN A 471 14.37 3.51 -22.89
C GLN A 471 14.26 4.43 -24.10
N ARG A 472 13.08 4.57 -24.71
CA ARG A 472 12.88 5.41 -25.90
C ARG A 472 12.60 6.84 -25.47
N ARG A 473 13.41 7.81 -25.94
CA ARG A 473 13.32 9.24 -25.55
C ARG A 473 11.90 9.82 -25.68
N TRP A 474 11.14 9.42 -26.69
CA TRP A 474 9.76 9.88 -26.89
C TRP A 474 8.80 9.39 -25.80
N PHE A 475 9.03 8.22 -25.22
CA PHE A 475 8.18 7.63 -24.19
C PHE A 475 8.36 8.36 -22.85
N VAL A 476 9.60 8.69 -22.51
CA VAL A 476 9.93 9.57 -21.36
C VAL A 476 9.31 10.97 -21.55
N ALA A 477 9.41 11.54 -22.76
CA ALA A 477 8.75 12.80 -23.07
C ALA A 477 7.22 12.73 -22.95
N LEU A 478 6.60 11.63 -23.39
CA LEU A 478 5.16 11.40 -23.26
C LEU A 478 4.73 11.31 -21.78
N GLN A 479 5.51 10.64 -20.93
CA GLN A 479 5.25 10.56 -19.49
C GLN A 479 5.36 11.91 -18.77
N ALA A 480 6.16 12.85 -19.27
CA ALA A 480 6.27 14.19 -18.71
C ALA A 480 5.07 15.10 -19.02
N THR A 481 4.28 14.80 -20.07
CA THR A 481 3.09 15.57 -20.50
C THR A 481 2.13 15.94 -19.35
N PRO A 482 1.60 14.99 -18.53
CA PRO A 482 0.68 15.33 -17.45
C PRO A 482 1.27 16.29 -16.40
N LEU A 483 2.57 16.20 -16.11
CA LEU A 483 3.25 17.12 -15.19
C LEU A 483 3.28 18.54 -15.77
N PHE A 484 3.65 18.70 -17.04
CA PHE A 484 3.63 20.01 -17.70
C PHE A 484 2.22 20.59 -17.82
N CYS A 485 1.19 19.76 -18.04
CA CYS A 485 -0.21 20.19 -18.02
C CYS A 485 -0.62 20.71 -16.63
N LEU A 486 -0.25 20.01 -15.54
CA LEU A 486 -0.53 20.45 -14.17
C LEU A 486 0.19 21.76 -13.82
N ILE A 487 1.47 21.90 -14.18
CA ILE A 487 2.23 23.14 -13.98
C ILE A 487 1.58 24.29 -14.78
N GLY A 488 1.16 24.05 -16.02
CA GLY A 488 0.46 25.03 -16.85
C GLY A 488 -0.85 25.51 -16.23
N LEU A 489 -1.68 24.59 -15.72
CA LEU A 489 -2.92 24.90 -15.01
C LEU A 489 -2.67 25.68 -13.72
N TRP A 490 -1.66 25.30 -12.92
CA TRP A 490 -1.31 25.99 -11.67
C TRP A 490 -0.82 27.42 -11.91
N VAL A 491 0.06 27.62 -12.91
CA VAL A 491 0.54 28.97 -13.30
C VAL A 491 -0.63 29.81 -13.84
N TRP A 492 -1.55 29.22 -14.59
CA TRP A 492 -2.74 29.92 -15.10
C TRP A 492 -3.68 30.36 -13.96
N ASP A 493 -3.96 29.48 -13.00
CA ASP A 493 -4.79 29.79 -11.83
C ASP A 493 -4.13 30.85 -10.92
N GLN A 494 -2.84 30.71 -10.60
CA GLN A 494 -2.07 31.75 -9.90
C GLN A 494 -2.18 33.12 -10.59
N ARG A 495 -1.99 33.15 -11.92
CA ARG A 495 -2.05 34.39 -12.70
C ARG A 495 -3.46 34.96 -12.78
N ARG A 496 -4.49 34.11 -12.79
CA ARG A 496 -5.91 34.51 -12.69
C ARG A 496 -6.19 35.15 -11.34
N ARG A 497 -5.90 34.46 -10.22
CA ARG A 497 -6.11 34.95 -8.86
C ARG A 497 -5.34 36.23 -8.57
N PHE A 498 -4.12 36.37 -9.08
CA PHE A 498 -3.35 37.62 -9.00
C PHE A 498 -4.05 38.80 -9.69
N HIS A 499 -4.64 38.56 -10.88
CA HIS A 499 -5.40 39.58 -11.59
C HIS A 499 -6.78 39.89 -10.98
N GLU A 500 -7.39 38.95 -10.29
CA GLU A 500 -8.63 39.16 -9.51
C GLU A 500 -8.36 39.96 -8.23
N ARG A 501 -7.19 39.76 -7.58
CA ARG A 501 -6.77 40.50 -6.37
C ARG A 501 -6.28 41.92 -6.65
N HIS A 502 -5.70 42.18 -7.83
CA HIS A 502 -5.15 43.50 -8.19
C HIS A 502 -5.80 44.10 -9.46
N PRO A 503 -7.09 44.47 -9.43
CA PRO A 503 -7.77 45.12 -10.56
C PRO A 503 -7.15 46.49 -10.88
N GLU A 504 -6.63 47.18 -9.85
CA GLU A 504 -5.89 48.45 -9.92
C GLU A 504 -4.76 48.45 -10.98
N ILE A 505 -4.02 47.34 -11.12
CA ILE A 505 -2.91 47.23 -12.08
C ILE A 505 -3.44 47.29 -13.52
N ARG A 506 -4.64 46.77 -13.77
CA ARG A 506 -5.30 46.84 -15.09
C ARG A 506 -5.88 48.23 -15.33
N LEU A 507 -6.48 48.84 -14.31
CA LEU A 507 -7.06 50.19 -14.37
C LEU A 507 -5.98 51.26 -14.61
N ARG A 508 -4.90 51.30 -13.81
CA ARG A 508 -3.78 52.23 -14.00
C ARG A 508 -3.12 52.07 -15.37
N ARG A 509 -2.87 50.84 -15.84
CA ARG A 509 -2.34 50.59 -17.20
C ARG A 509 -3.28 51.07 -18.32
N ARG A 510 -4.60 51.01 -18.14
CA ARG A 510 -5.59 51.54 -19.09
C ARG A 510 -5.64 53.07 -19.03
N ALA A 511 -5.71 53.63 -17.83
CA ALA A 511 -5.68 55.08 -17.58
C ALA A 511 -4.44 55.72 -18.20
N ARG A 512 -3.24 55.20 -17.94
CA ARG A 512 -1.97 55.74 -18.47
C ARG A 512 -1.88 55.72 -20.01
N ARG A 513 -2.50 54.74 -20.67
CA ARG A 513 -2.63 54.71 -22.15
C ARG A 513 -3.60 55.77 -22.67
N LEU A 514 -4.73 55.97 -22.00
CA LEU A 514 -5.72 56.98 -22.38
C LEU A 514 -5.24 58.40 -22.08
N PHE A 515 -4.62 58.60 -20.92
CA PHE A 515 -3.95 59.83 -20.50
C PHE A 515 -2.95 60.33 -21.55
N ARG A 516 -2.02 59.46 -21.98
CA ARG A 516 -1.04 59.79 -23.01
C ARG A 516 -1.66 60.08 -24.38
N ARG A 517 -2.86 59.57 -24.67
CA ARG A 517 -3.63 59.92 -25.88
C ARG A 517 -4.24 61.32 -25.75
N GLU A 518 -4.95 61.59 -24.67
CA GLU A 518 -5.63 62.89 -24.45
C GLU A 518 -4.62 64.04 -24.29
N ARG A 519 -3.49 63.83 -23.59
CA ARG A 519 -2.37 64.79 -23.52
C ARG A 519 -1.86 65.18 -24.92
N ARG A 520 -1.66 64.21 -25.82
CA ARG A 520 -1.26 64.48 -27.21
C ARG A 520 -2.35 65.20 -28.03
N LEU A 521 -3.63 65.05 -27.67
CA LEU A 521 -4.72 65.79 -28.30
C LEU A 521 -4.76 67.23 -27.78
N ALA A 522 -4.53 67.46 -26.49
CA ALA A 522 -4.35 68.80 -25.92
C ALA A 522 -3.15 69.53 -26.54
N GLU A 523 -2.00 68.87 -26.66
CA GLU A 523 -0.80 69.41 -27.34
C GLU A 523 -1.10 69.82 -28.80
N ARG A 524 -1.88 69.02 -29.54
CA ARG A 524 -2.31 69.34 -30.91
C ARG A 524 -3.33 70.49 -30.97
N ALA A 525 -4.31 70.52 -30.08
CA ALA A 525 -5.30 71.58 -30.02
C ALA A 525 -4.66 72.94 -29.69
N HIS A 526 -3.69 72.95 -28.77
CA HIS A 526 -2.88 74.14 -28.48
C HIS A 526 -2.07 74.59 -29.71
N ALA A 527 -1.40 73.65 -30.41
CA ALA A 527 -0.65 73.97 -31.64
C ALA A 527 -1.55 74.46 -32.80
N ALA A 528 -2.84 74.13 -32.78
CA ALA A 528 -3.84 74.63 -33.73
C ALA A 528 -4.52 75.95 -33.28
N GLY A 529 -4.18 76.50 -32.10
CA GLY A 529 -4.81 77.70 -31.55
C GLY A 529 -6.23 77.48 -30.98
N GLU A 530 -6.68 76.23 -30.84
CA GLU A 530 -8.06 75.89 -30.46
C GLU A 530 -8.24 75.85 -28.94
N ALA A 531 -8.45 77.01 -28.32
CA ALA A 531 -8.51 77.16 -26.85
C ALA A 531 -9.56 76.27 -26.14
N THR A 532 -10.78 76.13 -26.68
CA THR A 532 -11.82 75.25 -26.08
C THR A 532 -11.44 73.77 -26.17
N ARG A 533 -10.95 73.31 -27.34
CA ARG A 533 -10.49 71.91 -27.50
C ARG A 533 -9.27 71.62 -26.62
N PHE A 534 -8.35 72.58 -26.47
CA PHE A 534 -7.23 72.47 -25.54
C PHE A 534 -7.71 72.26 -24.10
N ALA A 535 -8.60 73.13 -23.60
CA ALA A 535 -9.17 73.00 -22.25
C ALA A 535 -9.90 71.66 -22.07
N ARG A 536 -10.77 71.27 -23.02
CA ARG A 536 -11.53 70.01 -22.98
C ARG A 536 -10.62 68.78 -22.90
N HIS A 537 -9.55 68.71 -23.72
CA HIS A 537 -8.60 67.60 -23.68
C HIS A 537 -7.69 67.62 -22.45
N ALA A 538 -7.31 68.79 -21.94
CA ALA A 538 -6.54 68.93 -20.70
C ALA A 538 -7.33 68.45 -19.48
N VAL A 539 -8.57 68.92 -19.31
CA VAL A 539 -9.50 68.49 -18.25
C VAL A 539 -9.73 66.99 -18.31
N ARG A 540 -9.95 66.43 -19.51
CA ARG A 540 -10.15 64.99 -19.66
C ARG A 540 -8.89 64.18 -19.32
N ALA A 541 -7.70 64.67 -19.66
CA ALA A 541 -6.46 64.04 -19.24
C ALA A 541 -6.32 64.04 -17.70
N MET A 542 -6.60 65.16 -17.02
CA MET A 542 -6.58 65.23 -15.56
C MET A 542 -7.60 64.27 -14.92
N ARG A 543 -8.84 64.25 -15.40
CA ARG A 543 -9.89 63.28 -15.00
C ARG A 543 -9.41 61.82 -15.15
N ILE A 544 -8.80 61.46 -16.28
CA ILE A 544 -8.27 60.10 -16.51
C ILE A 544 -7.11 59.76 -15.56
N ALA A 545 -6.30 60.75 -15.16
CA ALA A 545 -5.20 60.51 -14.24
C ALA A 545 -5.64 60.26 -12.80
N CYS A 546 -6.67 60.97 -12.33
CA CYS A 546 -7.16 60.83 -10.96
C CYS A 546 -8.13 59.65 -10.77
N ALA A 547 -8.80 59.19 -11.82
CA ALA A 547 -9.76 58.09 -11.77
C ALA A 547 -9.27 56.79 -11.07
N PRO A 548 -8.03 56.30 -11.26
CA PRO A 548 -7.56 55.11 -10.56
C PRO A 548 -7.31 55.29 -9.07
N ALA A 549 -7.18 56.52 -8.57
CA ALA A 549 -6.97 56.82 -7.14
C ALA A 549 -8.30 56.92 -6.38
N GLU A 550 -9.31 57.57 -6.99
CA GLU A 550 -10.66 57.70 -6.42
C GLU A 550 -11.57 56.49 -6.70
N GLY A 551 -11.12 55.54 -7.54
CA GLY A 551 -11.89 54.34 -7.91
C GLY A 551 -13.09 54.59 -8.84
N ALA A 552 -13.25 55.81 -9.34
CA ALA A 552 -14.39 56.25 -10.14
C ALA A 552 -14.12 56.19 -11.66
N ALA A 553 -15.18 56.34 -12.47
CA ALA A 553 -15.03 56.56 -13.91
C ALA A 553 -14.49 57.98 -14.19
N PRO A 554 -13.58 58.19 -15.17
CA PRO A 554 -13.00 59.52 -15.44
C PRO A 554 -14.03 60.61 -15.66
N ASP A 555 -15.07 60.34 -16.45
CA ASP A 555 -16.08 61.32 -16.80
C ASP A 555 -17.04 61.65 -15.63
N ALA A 556 -16.96 60.93 -14.50
CA ALA A 556 -17.73 61.20 -13.28
C ALA A 556 -17.00 62.14 -12.28
N LEU A 557 -15.72 62.46 -12.50
CA LEU A 557 -14.94 63.31 -11.60
C LEU A 557 -15.22 64.79 -11.85
N VAL A 558 -15.51 65.53 -10.78
CA VAL A 558 -15.74 66.98 -10.80
C VAL A 558 -14.41 67.72 -10.57
N CYS A 559 -14.36 69.01 -10.89
CA CYS A 559 -13.20 69.88 -10.65
C CYS A 559 -12.61 69.70 -9.24
N ASN A 560 -13.46 69.62 -8.21
CA ASN A 560 -13.02 69.43 -6.82
C ASN A 560 -12.28 68.09 -6.57
N ASP A 561 -12.64 67.02 -7.28
CA ASP A 561 -11.99 65.71 -7.11
C ASP A 561 -10.61 65.71 -7.75
N VAL A 562 -10.47 66.35 -8.92
CA VAL A 562 -9.17 66.59 -9.55
C VAL A 562 -8.29 67.51 -8.68
N LEU A 563 -8.86 68.54 -8.04
CA LEU A 563 -8.13 69.38 -7.08
C LEU A 563 -7.70 68.57 -5.84
N ARG A 564 -8.53 67.69 -5.28
CA ARG A 564 -8.16 66.81 -4.15
C ARG A 564 -7.01 65.86 -4.53
N CYS A 565 -7.13 65.20 -5.68
CA CYS A 565 -6.08 64.39 -6.28
C CYS A 565 -4.77 65.19 -6.47
N LEU A 566 -4.85 66.43 -6.97
CA LEU A 566 -3.69 67.31 -7.12
C LEU A 566 -3.05 67.65 -5.76
N ASN A 567 -3.83 67.96 -4.73
CA ASN A 567 -3.31 68.28 -3.39
C ASN A 567 -2.52 67.10 -2.77
N GLY A 568 -2.93 65.86 -3.05
CA GLY A 568 -2.19 64.66 -2.63
C GLY A 568 -0.84 64.46 -3.32
N VAL A 569 -0.57 65.20 -4.41
CA VAL A 569 0.63 65.06 -5.27
C VAL A 569 1.49 66.34 -5.31
N ALA A 570 0.90 67.53 -5.14
CA ALA A 570 1.56 68.81 -5.33
C ALA A 570 0.95 69.95 -4.49
N GLY A 571 1.62 70.35 -3.41
CA GLY A 571 1.21 71.46 -2.53
C GLY A 571 1.45 72.88 -3.07
N GLU A 572 1.13 73.17 -4.34
CA GLU A 572 1.27 74.51 -4.96
C GLU A 572 -0.11 75.16 -5.18
N LYS A 573 -0.34 76.34 -4.57
CA LYS A 573 -1.63 77.05 -4.64
C LYS A 573 -2.01 77.52 -6.05
N ASN A 574 -1.04 77.84 -6.91
CA ASN A 574 -1.27 78.43 -8.23
C ASN A 574 -1.96 77.44 -9.20
N GLY A 575 -1.57 76.16 -9.16
CA GLY A 575 -2.15 75.13 -10.03
C GLY A 575 -3.66 74.95 -9.84
N HIS A 576 -4.21 75.28 -8.67
CA HIS A 576 -5.66 75.24 -8.43
C HIS A 576 -6.44 76.26 -9.26
N GLU A 577 -5.89 77.44 -9.53
CA GLU A 577 -6.57 78.44 -10.34
C GLU A 577 -6.58 78.03 -11.81
N THR A 578 -5.46 77.53 -12.31
CA THR A 578 -5.34 76.99 -13.68
C THR A 578 -6.24 75.78 -13.90
N VAL A 579 -6.35 74.85 -12.95
CA VAL A 579 -7.34 73.75 -13.04
C VAL A 579 -8.77 74.29 -13.08
N ARG A 580 -9.15 75.24 -12.22
CA ARG A 580 -10.50 75.83 -12.23
C ARG A 580 -10.82 76.51 -13.56
N ARG A 581 -9.96 77.41 -14.05
CA ARG A 581 -10.15 78.11 -15.34
C ARG A 581 -10.31 77.14 -16.53
N LEU A 582 -9.57 76.02 -16.54
CA LEU A 582 -9.70 74.99 -17.57
C LEU A 582 -11.02 74.22 -17.46
N PHE A 583 -11.47 73.90 -16.25
CA PHE A 583 -12.78 73.27 -16.01
C PHE A 583 -13.94 74.20 -16.35
N ASP A 584 -13.92 75.47 -15.91
CA ASP A 584 -14.96 76.46 -16.19
C ASP A 584 -15.24 76.58 -17.69
N ILE A 585 -14.18 76.53 -18.51
CA ILE A 585 -14.27 76.62 -19.98
C ILE A 585 -14.64 75.30 -20.63
N ALA A 586 -14.14 74.17 -20.14
CA ALA A 586 -14.54 72.85 -20.66
C ALA A 586 -16.01 72.54 -20.35
N ASP A 587 -16.51 72.95 -19.18
CA ASP A 587 -17.91 72.78 -18.77
C ASP A 587 -18.80 73.83 -19.47
N ALA A 588 -18.37 75.09 -19.66
CA ALA A 588 -19.09 76.06 -20.48
C ALA A 588 -19.21 75.63 -21.96
N ASP A 589 -18.16 75.04 -22.53
CA ASP A 589 -18.12 74.46 -23.88
C ASP A 589 -18.96 73.16 -24.01
N ALA A 590 -19.29 72.51 -22.90
CA ALA A 590 -20.13 71.32 -22.85
C ALA A 590 -21.61 71.61 -22.57
N PHE A 591 -21.92 72.64 -21.78
CA PHE A 591 -23.27 72.90 -21.26
C PHE A 591 -23.88 74.27 -21.62
N SER A 592 -23.12 75.19 -22.23
CA SER A 592 -23.66 76.49 -22.67
C SER A 592 -23.76 76.60 -24.20
N ASN A 593 -24.85 77.20 -24.68
CA ASN A 593 -25.07 77.46 -26.11
C ASN A 593 -24.52 78.84 -26.55
N GLY A 594 -23.66 79.47 -25.75
CA GLY A 594 -23.11 80.81 -25.99
C GLY A 594 -21.64 80.80 -26.42
N SER A 595 -21.12 81.94 -26.86
CA SER A 595 -19.69 82.11 -27.13
C SER A 595 -18.88 82.10 -25.83
N VAL A 596 -18.11 81.03 -25.61
CA VAL A 596 -17.24 80.88 -24.44
C VAL A 596 -16.08 81.88 -24.52
N ARG A 597 -15.82 82.64 -23.45
CA ARG A 597 -14.66 83.53 -23.35
C ARG A 597 -13.39 82.70 -23.17
N THR A 598 -12.47 82.76 -24.12
CA THR A 598 -11.26 81.92 -24.20
C THR A 598 -9.94 82.68 -24.01
N GLU A 599 -10.02 83.96 -23.64
CA GLU A 599 -8.87 84.85 -23.43
C GLU A 599 -7.88 84.29 -22.39
N GLY A 600 -6.59 84.28 -22.72
CA GLY A 600 -5.51 83.87 -21.82
C GLY A 600 -5.34 82.35 -21.59
N ILE A 601 -6.17 81.49 -22.21
CA ILE A 601 -6.18 80.05 -21.89
C ILE A 601 -5.03 79.27 -22.55
N LEU A 602 -4.61 79.68 -23.74
CA LEU A 602 -3.44 79.08 -24.37
C LEU A 602 -2.15 79.42 -23.61
N ASP A 603 -2.11 80.55 -22.91
CA ASP A 603 -0.96 80.98 -22.10
C ASP A 603 -0.76 80.09 -20.87
N LEU A 604 -1.83 79.44 -20.37
CA LEU A 604 -1.79 78.46 -19.29
C LEU A 604 -1.13 77.13 -19.68
N LYS A 605 -0.67 76.95 -20.93
CA LYS A 605 -0.09 75.70 -21.43
C LYS A 605 1.06 75.17 -20.58
N ILE A 606 1.98 76.05 -20.15
CA ILE A 606 3.19 75.67 -19.40
C ILE A 606 2.81 75.09 -18.03
N GLU A 607 1.87 75.72 -17.32
CA GLU A 607 1.41 75.21 -16.03
C GLU A 607 0.55 73.96 -16.19
N THR A 608 -0.28 73.90 -17.25
CA THR A 608 -1.05 72.70 -17.61
C THR A 608 -0.14 71.49 -17.86
N ASP A 609 0.96 71.66 -18.61
CA ASP A 609 1.93 70.59 -18.85
C ASP A 609 2.65 70.17 -17.56
N ARG A 610 2.96 71.12 -16.66
CA ARG A 610 3.58 70.85 -15.36
C ARG A 610 2.64 70.04 -14.45
N ILE A 611 1.34 70.37 -14.45
CA ILE A 611 0.29 69.60 -13.76
C ILE A 611 0.17 68.19 -14.35
N LEU A 612 0.04 68.07 -15.68
CA LEU A 612 -0.08 66.78 -16.37
C LEU A 612 1.19 65.92 -16.21
N ALA A 613 2.39 66.50 -16.12
CA ALA A 613 3.61 65.75 -15.85
C ALA A 613 3.58 65.09 -14.46
N LYS A 614 3.29 65.86 -13.40
CA LYS A 614 3.16 65.32 -12.03
C LYS A 614 2.07 64.24 -11.92
N LEU A 615 0.98 64.39 -12.67
CA LEU A 615 -0.08 63.38 -12.73
C LEU A 615 0.31 62.10 -13.51
N ASP A 616 1.25 62.14 -14.46
CA ASP A 616 1.83 60.91 -15.10
C ASP A 616 2.85 60.23 -14.17
N GLU A 617 3.50 60.97 -13.27
CA GLU A 617 4.39 60.40 -12.24
C GLU A 617 3.61 59.63 -11.16
N ALA A 618 2.41 60.08 -10.81
CA ALA A 618 1.52 59.42 -9.84
C ALA A 618 0.76 58.18 -10.39
N LEU A 619 0.80 57.90 -11.71
CA LEU A 619 -0.01 56.91 -12.44
C LEU A 619 0.63 55.52 -12.63
#